data_AF-A0A0R3QHM0-F1
#
_entry.id   AF-A0A0R3QHM0-F1
#
_cell.length_a   1.000
_cell.length_b   1.000
_cell.length_c   1.000
_cell.angle_alpha   90.00
_cell.angle_beta   90.00
_cell.angle_gamma   90.00
#
_symmetry.space_group_name_H-M   'P 1'
#
loop_
_entity.id
_entity.type
_entity.pdbx_description
1 polymer ?
#
loop_
_entity_poly.entity_id
_entity_poly.type
_entity_poly.pdbx_seq_one_letter_code
_entity_poly.pdbx_strand_id
1 'polypeptide(L)'
;LDGCEVTDSTAPFIFFHWWYIDIFVYFSHHFVTIPPLGWINQAHMHGVIYLGTVITEWHSGADICKEFLKNEDSVTKTVKKLVNIAVKYNFEGWLINIENKIEVCFCMIFNK
;
A
#
# COMPACT_ATOMS: atom_id res chain seq x y z
N LEU A 1 0.92 -14.81 -22.86
CA LEU A 1 1.21 -14.89 -21.41
C LEU A 1 2.31 -13.89 -21.23
N ASP A 2 1.94 -12.61 -21.13
CA ASP A 2 2.85 -11.50 -21.35
C ASP A 2 3.50 -11.15 -20.01
N GLY A 3 4.17 -12.14 -19.44
CA GLY A 3 4.95 -12.03 -18.22
C GLY A 3 6.34 -11.49 -18.55
N CYS A 4 6.85 -10.58 -17.71
CA CYS A 4 8.20 -10.03 -17.76
C CYS A 4 9.25 -11.06 -18.19
N GLU A 5 10.08 -10.68 -19.16
CA GLU A 5 11.28 -11.44 -19.49
C GLU A 5 12.18 -11.52 -18.27
N VAL A 6 12.46 -12.74 -17.80
CA VAL A 6 13.41 -13.00 -16.73
C VAL A 6 14.80 -12.93 -17.34
N THR A 7 15.45 -11.77 -17.25
CA THR A 7 16.85 -11.62 -17.64
C THR A 7 17.73 -12.27 -16.58
N ASP A 8 18.51 -13.27 -16.98
CA ASP A 8 19.25 -14.20 -16.14
C ASP A 8 20.15 -13.52 -15.07
N SER A 9 19.94 -13.92 -13.80
CA SER A 9 20.87 -13.95 -12.64
C SER A 9 20.15 -13.82 -11.28
N THR A 10 18.86 -13.51 -11.26
CA THR A 10 18.06 -13.47 -10.02
C THR A 10 16.98 -14.53 -10.10
N ALA A 11 16.90 -15.42 -9.11
CA ALA A 11 15.73 -16.30 -8.97
C ALA A 11 14.54 -15.40 -8.59
N PRO A 12 13.62 -15.09 -9.52
CA PRO A 12 12.57 -14.14 -9.22
C PRO A 12 11.55 -14.79 -8.28
N PHE A 13 10.84 -13.98 -7.50
CA PHE A 13 9.65 -14.48 -6.81
C PHE A 13 8.59 -14.84 -7.85
N ILE A 14 8.14 -16.08 -7.87
CA ILE A 14 7.10 -16.57 -8.78
C ILE A 14 5.94 -17.08 -7.95
N PHE A 15 4.73 -16.64 -8.30
CA PHE A 15 3.50 -17.07 -7.65
C PHE A 15 2.51 -17.60 -8.68
N PHE A 16 2.10 -18.85 -8.51
CA PHE A 16 1.20 -19.56 -9.45
C PHE A 16 -0.22 -19.73 -8.91
N HIS A 17 -0.38 -19.79 -7.60
CA HIS A 17 -1.59 -20.27 -6.93
C HIS A 17 -2.63 -19.17 -6.70
N TRP A 18 -2.91 -18.38 -7.73
CA TRP A 18 -3.85 -17.24 -7.67
C TRP A 18 -5.27 -17.64 -7.27
N TRP A 19 -5.69 -18.86 -7.62
CA TRP A 19 -7.02 -19.39 -7.30
C TRP A 19 -7.24 -19.75 -5.82
N TYR A 20 -6.22 -19.63 -4.97
CA TYR A 20 -6.34 -19.86 -3.52
C TYR A 20 -6.33 -18.57 -2.68
N ILE A 21 -6.32 -17.39 -3.32
CA ILE A 21 -6.26 -16.11 -2.60
C ILE A 21 -7.28 -15.12 -3.14
N ASP A 22 -7.81 -14.30 -2.25
CA ASP A 22 -8.71 -13.19 -2.60
C ASP A 22 -7.95 -11.86 -2.76
N ILE A 23 -6.84 -11.72 -2.02
CA ILE A 23 -6.06 -10.49 -1.90
C ILE A 23 -4.57 -10.84 -1.94
N PHE A 24 -3.80 -10.07 -2.72
CA PHE A 24 -2.35 -10.08 -2.71
C PHE A 24 -1.84 -8.69 -2.30
N VAL A 25 -0.93 -8.63 -1.33
CA VAL A 25 -0.30 -7.38 -0.88
C VAL A 25 1.16 -7.33 -1.32
N TYR A 26 1.53 -6.27 -2.06
CA TYR A 26 2.94 -5.98 -2.34
C TYR A 26 3.56 -5.26 -1.14
N PHE A 27 4.26 -6.01 -0.31
CA PHE A 27 4.81 -5.54 0.95
C PHE A 27 6.22 -4.97 0.82
N SER A 28 6.48 -3.83 1.47
CA SER A 28 7.83 -3.26 1.63
C SER A 28 7.90 -2.37 2.89
N HIS A 29 9.11 -1.95 3.26
CA HIS A 29 9.40 -1.07 4.40
C HIS A 29 9.54 0.42 4.00
N HIS A 30 9.03 0.81 2.83
CA HIS A 30 8.96 2.21 2.41
C HIS A 30 7.60 2.82 2.78
N PHE A 31 7.60 4.07 3.27
CA PHE A 31 6.38 4.74 3.75
C PHE A 31 5.17 4.57 2.83
N VAL A 32 5.36 4.73 1.53
CA VAL A 32 4.35 4.42 0.50
C VAL A 32 5.01 3.57 -0.57
N THR A 33 4.44 2.41 -0.85
CA THR A 33 4.94 1.46 -1.85
C THR A 33 3.87 1.19 -2.90
N ILE A 34 4.10 1.67 -4.12
CA ILE A 34 3.24 1.41 -5.27
C ILE A 34 3.56 0.01 -5.80
N PRO A 35 2.56 -0.87 -6.00
CA PRO A 35 2.79 -2.20 -6.54
C PRO A 35 3.34 -2.16 -7.98
N PRO A 36 4.20 -3.10 -8.40
CA PRO A 36 4.69 -3.16 -9.78
C PRO A 36 3.59 -3.51 -10.77
N LEU A 37 3.55 -2.83 -11.92
CA LEU A 37 2.50 -2.99 -12.94
C LEU A 37 2.32 -4.44 -13.43
N GLY A 38 3.43 -5.18 -13.61
CA GLY A 38 3.37 -6.58 -14.03
C GLY A 38 2.58 -7.44 -13.04
N TRP A 39 2.71 -7.18 -11.74
CA TRP A 39 1.99 -7.90 -10.71
C TRP A 39 0.53 -7.46 -10.58
N ILE A 40 0.25 -6.16 -10.75
CA ILE A 40 -1.13 -5.64 -10.83
C ILE A 40 -1.89 -6.36 -11.95
N ASN A 41 -1.31 -6.41 -13.15
CA ASN A 41 -1.93 -7.06 -14.31
C ASN A 41 -2.19 -8.55 -14.06
N GLN A 42 -1.23 -9.27 -13.47
CA GLN A 42 -1.38 -10.69 -13.16
C GLN A 42 -2.51 -10.93 -12.15
N ALA A 43 -2.60 -10.11 -11.09
CA ALA A 43 -3.66 -10.23 -10.11
C ALA A 43 -5.05 -9.97 -10.75
N HIS A 44 -5.16 -8.91 -11.55
CA HIS A 44 -6.39 -8.58 -12.29
C HIS A 44 -6.83 -9.68 -13.25
N MET A 45 -5.89 -10.31 -13.97
CA MET A 45 -6.18 -11.47 -14.84
C MET A 45 -6.79 -12.65 -14.08
N HIS A 46 -6.51 -12.76 -12.78
CA HIS A 46 -7.04 -13.80 -11.92
C HIS A 46 -8.19 -13.35 -11.01
N GLY A 47 -8.67 -12.11 -11.15
CA GLY A 47 -9.74 -11.56 -10.32
C GLY A 47 -9.35 -11.33 -8.85
N VAL A 48 -8.04 -11.21 -8.58
CA VAL A 48 -7.48 -11.01 -7.24
C VAL A 48 -7.26 -9.53 -6.97
N ILE A 49 -7.63 -9.07 -5.78
CA ILE A 49 -7.39 -7.70 -5.31
C ILE A 49 -5.89 -7.50 -5.08
N TYR A 50 -5.30 -6.45 -5.65
CA TYR A 50 -3.88 -6.13 -5.47
C TYR A 50 -3.70 -4.85 -4.65
N LEU A 51 -3.01 -4.95 -3.51
CA LEU A 51 -2.78 -3.83 -2.61
C LEU A 51 -1.32 -3.38 -2.61
N GLY A 52 -1.11 -2.07 -2.59
CA GLY A 52 0.16 -1.47 -2.16
C GLY A 52 0.30 -1.48 -0.64
N THR A 53 1.39 -0.89 -0.14
CA THR A 53 1.64 -0.77 1.30
C THR A 53 1.83 0.69 1.69
N VAL A 54 1.16 1.11 2.76
CA VAL A 54 1.49 2.31 3.54
C VAL A 54 1.94 1.83 4.90
N ILE A 55 3.19 2.08 5.25
CA ILE A 55 3.80 1.61 6.50
C ILE A 55 4.49 2.75 7.22
N THR A 56 4.36 2.83 8.54
CA THR A 56 5.14 3.75 9.36
C THR A 56 5.80 2.95 10.47
N GLU A 57 7.11 3.11 10.64
CA GLU A 57 7.90 2.26 11.53
C GLU A 57 8.75 3.12 12.47
N TRP A 58 8.86 2.68 13.72
CA TRP A 58 9.80 3.25 14.70
C TRP A 58 9.61 4.76 14.95
N HIS A 59 10.70 5.46 15.28
CA HIS A 59 10.65 6.87 15.61
C HIS A 59 10.28 7.74 14.40
N SER A 60 10.87 7.48 13.23
CA SER A 60 10.55 8.20 11.99
C SER A 60 9.09 8.02 11.56
N GLY A 61 8.53 6.82 11.76
CA GLY A 61 7.12 6.56 11.53
C GLY A 61 6.20 7.38 12.44
N ALA A 62 6.59 7.60 13.69
CA ALA A 62 5.85 8.46 14.62
C ALA A 62 5.84 9.91 14.16
N ASP A 63 6.96 10.43 13.65
CA ASP A 63 7.04 11.78 13.09
C ASP A 63 6.16 11.93 11.83
N ILE A 64 6.16 10.93 10.95
CA ILE A 64 5.26 10.91 9.78
C ILE A 64 3.79 10.92 10.22
N CYS A 65 3.43 10.05 11.18
CA CYS A 65 2.07 10.01 11.74
C CYS A 65 1.66 11.36 12.33
N LYS A 66 2.55 12.02 13.07
CA LYS A 66 2.31 13.33 13.66
C LYS A 66 1.94 14.38 12.62
N GLU A 67 2.57 14.34 11.44
CA GLU A 67 2.27 15.28 10.36
C GLU A 67 0.96 14.96 9.63
N PHE A 68 0.73 13.71 9.20
CA PHE A 68 -0.46 13.40 8.42
C PHE A 68 -1.73 13.27 9.27
N LEU A 69 -1.62 12.90 10.55
CA LEU A 69 -2.74 12.83 11.51
C LEU A 69 -2.98 14.13 12.28
N LYS A 70 -2.25 15.21 11.96
CA LYS A 70 -2.30 16.49 12.68
C LYS A 70 -3.70 17.08 12.82
N ASN A 71 -4.52 16.98 11.77
CA ASN A 71 -5.91 17.44 11.75
C ASN A 71 -6.67 16.83 10.55
N GLU A 72 -7.98 17.10 10.45
CA GLU A 72 -8.83 16.57 9.38
C GLU A 72 -8.35 16.97 7.97
N ASP A 73 -7.82 18.18 7.79
CA ASP A 73 -7.32 18.64 6.48
C ASP A 73 -6.05 17.89 6.07
N SER A 74 -5.11 17.64 6.99
CA SER A 74 -3.89 16.85 6.71
C SER A 74 -4.23 15.39 6.36
N VAL A 75 -5.18 14.80 7.10
CA VAL A 75 -5.68 13.44 6.83
C VAL A 75 -6.33 13.40 5.45
N THR A 76 -7.25 14.34 5.18
CA THR A 76 -7.98 14.42 3.90
C THR A 76 -7.02 14.59 2.72
N LYS A 77 -6.00 15.45 2.84
CA LYS A 77 -4.99 15.63 1.79
C LYS A 77 -4.20 14.34 1.54
N THR A 78 -3.79 13.66 2.60
CA THR A 78 -3.04 12.40 2.51
C THR A 78 -3.88 11.30 1.85
N VAL A 79 -5.11 11.09 2.32
CA VAL A 79 -6.05 10.11 1.76
C VAL A 79 -6.33 10.41 0.28
N LYS A 80 -6.59 11.67 -0.09
CA LYS A 80 -6.78 12.07 -1.49
C LYS A 80 -5.58 11.71 -2.36
N LYS A 81 -4.35 11.89 -1.87
CA LYS A 81 -3.14 11.51 -2.63
C LYS A 81 -3.02 10.01 -2.79
N LEU A 82 -3.26 9.23 -1.73
CA LEU A 82 -3.23 7.76 -1.79
C LEU A 82 -4.29 7.20 -2.75
N VAL A 83 -5.51 7.75 -2.72
CA VAL A 83 -6.58 7.40 -3.68
C VAL A 83 -6.17 7.75 -5.11
N ASN A 84 -5.65 8.97 -5.34
CA ASN A 84 -5.22 9.38 -6.68
C ASN A 84 -4.12 8.48 -7.25
N ILE A 85 -3.20 8.01 -6.40
CA ILE A 85 -2.15 7.06 -6.82
C ILE A 85 -2.77 5.71 -7.19
N ALA A 86 -3.64 5.16 -6.33
CA ALA A 86 -4.32 3.89 -6.60
C ALA A 86 -5.12 3.92 -7.91
N VAL A 87 -5.88 4.99 -8.15
CA VAL A 87 -6.63 5.21 -9.39
C VAL A 87 -5.69 5.37 -10.59
N LYS A 88 -4.59 6.13 -10.45
CA LYS A 88 -3.64 6.41 -11.54
C LYS A 88 -2.94 5.15 -12.04
N TYR A 89 -2.56 4.25 -11.14
CA TYR A 89 -1.84 3.01 -11.46
C TYR A 89 -2.76 1.78 -11.51
N ASN A 90 -4.06 1.97 -11.30
CA ASN A 90 -5.10 0.95 -11.38
C ASN A 90 -4.87 -0.25 -10.45
N PHE A 91 -4.81 -0.01 -9.14
CA PHE A 91 -4.83 -1.07 -8.12
C PHE A 91 -5.80 -0.72 -6.99
N GLU A 92 -6.20 -1.71 -6.21
CA GLU A 92 -7.44 -1.66 -5.41
C GLU A 92 -7.31 -0.93 -4.07
N GLY A 93 -6.10 -0.66 -3.61
CA GLY A 93 -5.89 0.10 -2.39
C GLY A 93 -4.59 -0.22 -1.66
N TRP A 94 -4.63 -0.11 -0.34
CA TRP A 94 -3.45 -0.11 0.52
C TRP A 94 -3.65 -0.99 1.75
N LEU A 95 -2.67 -1.82 2.06
CA LEU A 95 -2.46 -2.26 3.43
C LEU A 95 -1.94 -1.06 4.23
N ILE A 96 -2.60 -0.76 5.35
CA ILE A 96 -2.12 0.25 6.32
C ILE A 96 -1.49 -0.49 7.50
N ASN A 97 -0.19 -0.33 7.69
CA ASN A 97 0.55 -1.00 8.75
C ASN A 97 1.30 0.03 9.61
N ILE A 98 0.73 0.36 10.78
CA ILE A 98 1.31 1.36 11.69
C ILE A 98 2.08 0.64 12.79
N GLU A 99 3.40 0.63 12.69
CA GLU A 99 4.33 -0.05 13.61
C GLU A 99 5.09 0.94 14.50
N ASN A 100 4.43 2.04 14.86
CA ASN A 100 4.94 3.04 15.80
C ASN A 100 3.83 3.52 16.72
N LYS A 101 4.22 4.17 17.83
CA LYS A 101 3.26 4.86 18.70
C LYS A 101 2.66 6.04 17.94
N ILE A 102 1.34 6.22 18.09
CA ILE A 102 0.62 7.40 17.62
C ILE A 102 0.46 8.34 18.81
N GLU A 103 0.86 9.60 18.65
CA GLU A 103 0.55 10.62 19.65
C GLU A 103 -0.95 10.89 19.65
N VAL A 104 -1.61 10.71 20.79
CA VAL A 104 -3.03 11.05 20.95
C VAL A 104 -3.15 12.55 21.13
N CYS A 105 -3.07 13.31 20.04
CA CYS A 105 -3.34 14.74 20.05
C CYS A 105 -4.81 14.96 19.65
N PHE A 106 -5.71 15.05 20.64
CA PHE A 106 -7.13 15.46 20.54
C PHE A 106 -7.83 15.11 19.22
N CYS A 107 -7.74 13.86 18.78
CA CYS A 107 -8.41 13.38 17.58
C CYS A 107 -9.88 13.07 17.90
N MET A 108 -10.73 14.09 17.99
CA MET A 108 -12.19 13.94 17.89
C MET A 108 -12.61 13.70 16.43
N ILE A 109 -11.94 12.79 15.70
CA ILE A 109 -12.25 12.53 14.28
C ILE A 109 -13.23 11.36 14.09
N PHE A 110 -13.55 10.60 15.16
CA PHE A 110 -14.53 9.49 15.09
C PHE A 110 -15.71 9.60 16.07
N ASN A 111 -15.97 10.78 16.65
CA ASN A 111 -17.18 11.01 17.47
C ASN A 111 -18.13 11.99 16.79
N LYS A 112 -18.70 11.56 15.66
CA LYS A 112 -19.97 12.09 15.18
C LYS A 112 -20.81 10.99 14.56
#